data_AF-G2XVP2-F1
#
_entry.id   AF-G2XVP2-F1
#
_cell.length_a   1.000
_cell.length_b   1.000
_cell.length_c   1.000
_cell.angle_alpha   90.00
_cell.angle_beta   90.00
_cell.angle_gamma   90.00
#
_symmetry.space_group_name_H-M   'P 1'
#
loop_
_entity.id
_entity.type
_entity.pdbx_description
1 polymer ?
#
loop_
_entity_poly.entity_id
_entity_poly.type
_entity_poly.pdbx_seq_one_letter_code
_entity_poly.pdbx_strand_id
1 'polypeptide(L)'
;MLANFRPQTGSSAATALGVGLAALVICCVQLATIHTQISRQKSQVDVSSFTLDDLRNIKNHENMQDALKAIGTSPDSNHKFIEVWKMFDNVTKSMAGKDKEERLEVIAKLASRFKKAY
;
A
#
# COMPACT_ATOMS: atom_id res chain seq x y z
N MET A 1 -6.41 32.57 7.97
CA MET A 1 -7.28 31.91 8.97
C MET A 1 -6.87 30.45 9.09
N LEU A 2 -6.13 30.09 10.14
CA LEU A 2 -5.95 28.69 10.58
C LEU A 2 -6.36 28.60 12.07
N ALA A 3 -7.43 29.29 12.42
CA ALA A 3 -7.96 29.29 13.78
C ALA A 3 -8.86 28.06 13.95
N ASN A 4 -8.45 27.16 14.86
CA ASN A 4 -9.20 26.00 15.38
C ASN A 4 -8.98 24.63 14.71
N PHE A 5 -7.75 24.24 14.38
CA PHE A 5 -7.44 22.80 14.29
C PHE A 5 -7.14 22.28 15.69
N ARG A 6 -8.16 21.82 16.42
CA ARG A 6 -7.94 21.06 17.67
C ARG A 6 -7.53 19.64 17.28
N PRO A 7 -6.29 19.20 17.56
CA PRO A 7 -5.90 17.82 17.28
C PRO A 7 -6.81 16.89 18.10
N GLN A 8 -7.66 16.14 17.40
CA GLN A 8 -8.48 15.10 18.01
C GLN A 8 -7.55 13.93 18.34
N THR A 9 -6.90 14.01 19.51
CA THR A 9 -6.05 12.93 20.03
C THR A 9 -6.94 11.91 20.74
N GLY A 10 -6.93 10.67 20.26
CA GLY A 10 -7.72 9.60 20.87
C GLY A 10 -7.61 8.31 20.07
N SER A 11 -7.96 7.19 20.69
CA SER A 11 -7.94 5.88 20.05
C SER A 11 -8.78 5.84 18.77
N SER A 12 -9.89 6.59 18.69
CA SER A 12 -10.73 6.69 17.50
C SER A 12 -10.01 7.27 16.27
N ALA A 13 -9.19 8.31 16.45
CA ALA A 13 -8.42 8.90 15.36
C ALA A 13 -7.32 7.94 14.87
N ALA A 14 -6.64 7.26 15.81
CA ALA A 14 -5.65 6.24 15.48
C ALA A 14 -6.28 5.05 14.73
N THR A 15 -7.45 4.59 15.17
CA THR A 15 -8.19 3.52 14.50
C THR A 15 -8.62 3.94 13.09
N ALA A 16 -9.15 5.15 12.91
CA ALA A 16 -9.53 5.65 11.59
C ALA A 16 -8.34 5.71 10.62
N LEU A 17 -7.19 6.19 11.10
CA LEU A 17 -5.95 6.21 10.31
C LEU A 17 -5.44 4.80 9.99
N GLY A 18 -5.47 3.88 10.97
CA GLY A 18 -5.10 2.48 10.77
C GLY A 18 -5.99 1.79 9.73
N VAL A 19 -7.30 1.98 9.81
CA VAL A 19 -8.26 1.45 8.83
C VAL A 19 -8.05 2.07 7.45
N GLY A 20 -7.79 3.39 7.38
CA GLY A 20 -7.48 4.07 6.13
C GLY A 20 -6.21 3.52 5.45
N LEU A 21 -5.16 3.25 6.25
CA LEU A 21 -3.93 2.64 5.74
C LEU A 21 -4.15 1.20 5.26
N ALA A 22 -4.89 0.40 6.01
CA ALA A 22 -5.23 -0.97 5.61
C ALA A 22 -6.06 -0.98 4.30
N ALA A 23 -7.03 -0.07 4.16
CA ALA A 23 -7.79 0.09 2.94
C ALA A 23 -6.90 0.49 1.74
N LEU A 24 -5.93 1.38 1.96
CA LEU A 24 -4.98 1.77 0.93
C LEU A 24 -4.14 0.56 0.43
N VAL A 25 -3.65 -0.27 1.35
CA VAL A 25 -2.93 -1.51 1.02
C VAL A 25 -3.78 -2.43 0.15
N ILE A 26 -5.05 -2.65 0.53
CA ILE A 26 -6.00 -3.46 -0.26
C ILE A 26 -6.20 -2.87 -1.66
N CYS A 27 -6.36 -1.55 -1.77
CA CYS A 27 -6.51 -0.88 -3.07
C CYS A 27 -5.26 -1.03 -3.96
N CYS A 28 -4.06 -0.98 -3.39
CA CYS A 28 -2.83 -1.23 -4.16
C CYS A 28 -2.81 -2.65 -4.75
N VAL A 29 -3.20 -3.66 -3.95
CA VAL A 29 -3.28 -5.07 -4.41
C VAL A 29 -4.35 -5.22 -5.48
N GLN A 30 -5.52 -4.62 -5.30
CA GLN A 30 -6.61 -4.61 -6.30
C GLN A 30 -6.16 -4.05 -7.65
N LEU A 31 -5.50 -2.89 -7.64
CA LEU A 31 -5.00 -2.26 -8.86
C LEU A 31 -3.90 -3.10 -9.52
N ALA A 32 -3.06 -3.77 -8.74
CA ALA A 32 -2.05 -4.69 -9.24
C ALA A 32 -2.68 -5.95 -9.90
N THR A 33 -3.77 -6.48 -9.33
CA THR A 33 -4.54 -7.58 -9.94
C THR A 33 -5.14 -7.14 -11.27
N ILE A 34 -5.75 -5.94 -11.32
CA ILE A 34 -6.31 -5.37 -12.56
C ILE A 34 -5.22 -5.18 -13.61
N HIS A 35 -4.06 -4.62 -13.23
CA HIS A 35 -2.90 -4.46 -14.12
C HIS A 35 -2.47 -5.81 -14.70
N THR A 36 -2.32 -6.84 -13.86
CA THR A 36 -1.97 -8.19 -14.30
C THR A 36 -2.97 -8.75 -15.31
N GLN A 37 -4.27 -8.52 -15.12
CA GLN A 37 -5.31 -8.98 -16.06
C GLN A 37 -5.22 -8.26 -17.41
N ILE A 38 -4.95 -6.95 -17.40
CA ILE A 38 -4.77 -6.14 -18.61
C ILE A 38 -3.49 -6.55 -19.35
N SER A 39 -2.36 -6.69 -18.64
CA SER A 39 -1.06 -7.11 -19.22
C SER A 39 -1.12 -8.50 -19.82
N ARG A 40 -1.83 -9.44 -19.18
CA ARG A 40 -2.06 -10.81 -19.71
C ARG A 40 -2.81 -10.80 -21.03
N GLN A 41 -3.80 -9.91 -21.21
CA GLN A 41 -4.49 -9.77 -22.50
C GLN A 41 -3.59 -9.20 -23.59
N LYS A 42 -2.58 -8.38 -23.22
CA LYS A 42 -1.59 -7.81 -24.14
C LYS A 42 -0.37 -8.72 -24.40
N SER A 43 -0.36 -9.96 -23.91
CA SER A 43 0.77 -10.92 -24.02
C SER A 43 2.11 -10.43 -23.44
N GLN A 44 2.08 -9.43 -22.55
CA GLN A 44 3.27 -9.06 -21.77
C GLN A 44 3.38 -9.95 -20.54
N VAL A 45 4.53 -10.64 -20.41
CA VAL A 45 4.87 -11.45 -19.23
C VAL A 45 5.19 -10.51 -18.08
N ASP A 46 4.20 -10.27 -17.22
CA ASP A 46 4.34 -9.32 -16.10
C ASP A 46 5.03 -9.96 -14.88
N VAL A 47 5.95 -9.20 -14.26
CA VAL A 47 6.97 -9.62 -13.27
C VAL A 47 6.39 -9.92 -11.88
N SER A 48 5.09 -9.67 -11.68
CA SER A 48 4.41 -9.94 -10.41
C SER A 48 2.96 -10.31 -10.66
N SER A 49 2.70 -11.61 -10.87
CA SER A 49 1.34 -12.13 -11.03
C SER A 49 0.56 -11.97 -9.73
N PHE A 50 -0.37 -11.01 -9.71
CA PHE A 50 -1.39 -10.87 -8.67
C PHE A 50 -2.65 -11.63 -9.06
N THR A 51 -3.18 -12.39 -8.11
CA THR A 51 -4.37 -13.21 -8.26
C THR A 51 -5.49 -12.72 -7.33
N LEU A 52 -6.71 -13.19 -7.57
CA LEU A 52 -7.82 -12.97 -6.63
C LEU A 52 -7.56 -13.59 -5.25
N ASP A 53 -6.70 -14.59 -5.19
CA ASP A 53 -6.30 -15.22 -3.93
C ASP A 53 -5.42 -14.29 -3.10
N ASP A 54 -4.48 -13.55 -3.74
CA ASP A 54 -3.68 -12.52 -3.07
C ASP A 54 -4.56 -11.44 -2.41
N LEU A 55 -5.67 -11.07 -3.06
CA LEU A 55 -6.64 -10.11 -2.56
C LEU A 55 -7.45 -10.64 -1.38
N ARG A 56 -7.70 -11.95 -1.31
CA ARG A 56 -8.31 -12.60 -0.14
C ARG A 56 -7.29 -12.68 0.99
N ASN A 57 -6.07 -13.09 0.69
CA ASN A 57 -5.02 -13.29 1.67
C ASN A 57 -4.63 -11.99 2.37
N ILE A 58 -4.49 -10.86 1.66
CA ILE A 58 -4.15 -9.58 2.29
C ILE A 58 -5.20 -9.10 3.30
N LYS A 59 -6.45 -9.58 3.22
CA LYS A 59 -7.51 -9.22 4.17
C LYS A 59 -7.42 -9.99 5.49
N ASN A 60 -6.63 -11.06 5.55
CA ASN A 60 -6.41 -11.80 6.79
C ASN A 60 -5.62 -10.94 7.78
N HIS A 61 -5.92 -11.07 9.07
CA HIS A 61 -5.33 -10.25 10.11
C HIS A 61 -3.79 -10.34 10.14
N GLU A 62 -3.25 -11.56 10.08
CA GLU A 62 -1.81 -11.83 10.11
C GLU A 62 -1.11 -11.22 8.89
N ASN A 63 -1.64 -11.49 7.69
CA ASN A 63 -1.08 -10.97 6.44
C ASN A 63 -1.14 -9.44 6.35
N MET A 64 -2.23 -8.82 6.84
CA MET A 64 -2.32 -7.35 6.92
C MET A 64 -1.31 -6.80 7.93
N GLN A 65 -1.14 -7.45 9.07
CA GLN A 65 -0.14 -7.06 10.05
C GLN A 65 1.27 -7.09 9.45
N ASP A 66 1.61 -8.14 8.71
CA ASP A 66 2.92 -8.26 8.07
C ASP A 66 3.10 -7.28 6.92
N ALA A 67 2.06 -7.05 6.12
CA ALA A 67 2.08 -6.01 5.09
C ALA A 67 2.30 -4.61 5.68
N LEU A 68 1.70 -4.30 6.83
CA LEU A 68 1.92 -3.04 7.54
C LEU A 68 3.34 -2.94 8.11
N LYS A 69 3.91 -4.04 8.62
CA LYS A 69 5.32 -4.08 9.03
C LYS A 69 6.27 -3.84 7.85
N ALA A 70 5.92 -4.36 6.66
CA ALA A 70 6.71 -4.21 5.44
C ALA A 70 6.80 -2.77 4.91
N ILE A 71 5.89 -1.86 5.33
CA ILE A 71 6.00 -0.41 5.06
C ILE A 71 7.25 0.18 5.70
N GLY A 72 7.72 -0.45 6.78
CA GLY A 72 8.85 0.02 7.58
C GLY A 72 8.34 0.59 8.89
N THR A 73 8.99 0.17 9.97
CA THR A 73 8.75 0.71 11.30
C THR A 73 10.05 1.31 11.82
N SER A 74 9.95 2.40 12.58
CA SER A 74 11.16 3.11 13.02
C SER A 74 11.84 2.34 14.15
N PRO A 75 13.08 1.83 13.97
CA PRO A 75 13.80 1.10 15.03
C PRO A 75 14.06 2.01 16.24
N ASP A 76 14.24 3.31 16.01
CA ASP A 76 14.40 4.36 17.01
C ASP A 76 13.20 4.45 17.98
N SER A 77 12.02 4.03 17.50
CA SER A 77 10.79 3.99 18.28
C SER A 77 10.43 2.62 18.86
N ASN A 78 11.34 1.64 18.83
CA ASN A 78 11.02 0.22 19.08
C ASN A 78 9.91 -0.31 18.15
N HIS A 79 9.94 0.03 16.87
CA HIS A 79 8.95 -0.40 15.86
C HIS A 79 7.50 0.07 16.15
N LYS A 80 7.32 1.07 17.02
CA LYS A 80 5.99 1.58 17.42
C LYS A 80 5.31 2.43 16.35
N PHE A 81 6.07 3.04 15.46
CA PHE A 81 5.55 3.88 14.38
C PHE A 81 5.84 3.31 13.02
N ILE A 82 4.81 3.25 12.18
CA ILE A 82 4.92 2.93 10.75
C ILE A 82 5.38 4.20 10.03
N GLU A 83 6.54 4.15 9.38
CA GLU A 83 7.13 5.29 8.67
C GLU A 83 6.56 5.40 7.24
N VAL A 84 5.23 5.56 7.15
CA VAL A 84 4.47 5.61 5.88
C VAL A 84 5.12 6.59 4.90
N TRP A 85 5.58 7.76 5.36
CA TRP A 85 6.18 8.78 4.51
C TRP A 85 7.42 8.28 3.75
N LYS A 86 8.30 7.46 4.36
CA LYS A 86 9.53 7.01 3.68
C LYS A 86 9.23 6.12 2.47
N MET A 87 8.18 5.30 2.57
CA MET A 87 7.78 4.41 1.51
C MET A 87 7.01 5.16 0.42
N PHE A 88 5.96 5.89 0.81
CA PHE A 88 5.04 6.50 -0.14
C PHE A 88 5.59 7.75 -0.82
N ASP A 89 6.46 8.54 -0.17
CA ASP A 89 7.08 9.72 -0.81
C ASP A 89 7.92 9.34 -2.03
N ASN A 90 8.71 8.27 -1.94
CA ASN A 90 9.48 7.74 -3.06
C ASN A 90 8.56 7.25 -4.19
N VAL A 91 7.49 6.55 -3.83
CA VAL A 91 6.49 6.06 -4.79
C VAL A 91 5.82 7.23 -5.51
N THR A 92 5.35 8.24 -4.79
CA THR A 92 4.69 9.42 -5.37
C THR A 92 5.63 10.21 -6.28
N LYS A 93 6.89 10.39 -5.88
CA LYS A 93 7.93 10.99 -6.74
C LYS A 93 8.13 10.18 -8.02
N SER A 94 8.18 8.85 -7.91
CA SER A 94 8.34 7.96 -9.06
C SER A 94 7.12 7.92 -9.98
N MET A 95 5.95 8.40 -9.53
CA MET A 95 4.71 8.51 -10.32
C MET A 95 4.53 9.88 -10.99
N ALA A 96 5.29 10.90 -10.56
CA ALA A 96 5.18 12.24 -11.12
C ALA A 96 5.56 12.23 -12.61
N GLY A 97 4.71 12.82 -13.46
CA GLY A 97 4.94 12.89 -14.91
C GLY A 97 4.61 11.63 -15.71
N LYS A 98 4.27 10.51 -15.06
CA LYS A 98 3.90 9.26 -15.72
C LYS A 98 2.46 9.22 -16.21
N ASP A 99 2.18 8.44 -17.24
CA ASP A 99 0.83 8.16 -17.71
C ASP A 99 0.12 7.11 -16.84
N LYS A 100 -1.13 6.75 -17.18
CA LYS A 100 -1.95 5.86 -16.37
C LYS A 100 -1.40 4.44 -16.28
N GLU A 101 -0.85 3.90 -17.37
CA GLU A 101 -0.33 2.54 -17.44
C GLU A 101 0.98 2.43 -16.64
N GLU A 102 1.90 3.37 -16.84
CA GLU A 102 3.14 3.46 -16.06
C GLU A 102 2.89 3.66 -14.56
N ARG A 103 1.85 4.42 -14.17
CA ARG A 103 1.46 4.56 -12.75
C ARG A 103 0.96 3.24 -12.17
N LEU A 104 0.17 2.47 -12.94
CA LEU A 104 -0.29 1.16 -12.51
C LEU A 104 0.88 0.18 -12.31
N GLU A 105 1.91 0.23 -13.16
CA GLU A 105 3.13 -0.56 -12.99
C GLU A 105 3.85 -0.21 -11.67
N VAL A 106 3.93 1.08 -11.33
CA VAL A 106 4.49 1.52 -10.04
C VAL A 106 3.64 1.03 -8.86
N ILE A 107 2.31 1.07 -8.97
CA ILE A 107 1.40 0.53 -7.94
C ILE A 107 1.57 -0.99 -7.81
N ALA A 108 1.73 -1.72 -8.92
CA ALA A 108 1.95 -3.16 -8.89
C ALA A 108 3.29 -3.52 -8.21
N LYS A 109 4.35 -2.76 -8.50
CA LYS A 109 5.64 -2.87 -7.79
C LYS A 109 5.49 -2.57 -6.31
N LEU A 110 4.72 -1.55 -5.93
CA LEU A 110 4.43 -1.27 -4.52
C LEU A 110 3.69 -2.43 -3.85
N ALA A 111 2.63 -2.94 -4.49
CA ALA A 111 1.85 -4.08 -3.99
C ALA A 111 2.71 -5.33 -3.80
N SER A 112 3.74 -5.54 -4.64
CA SER A 112 4.62 -6.71 -4.52
C SER A 112 5.40 -6.74 -3.20
N ARG A 113 5.60 -5.58 -2.57
CA ARG A 113 6.24 -5.47 -1.25
C ARG A 113 5.31 -5.94 -0.12
N PHE A 114 4.00 -5.77 -0.29
CA PHE A 114 3.00 -6.30 0.64
C PHE A 114 2.79 -7.80 0.48
N LYS A 115 2.88 -8.31 -0.75
CA LYS A 115 2.81 -9.76 -1.02
C LYS A 115 4.01 -10.53 -0.48
N LYS A 116 5.23 -9.99 -0.57
CA LYS A 116 6.44 -10.63 0.00
C LYS A 116 6.45 -10.71 1.53
N ALA A 117 5.46 -10.10 2.20
CA ALA A 117 5.38 -10.09 3.65
C ALA A 117 4.68 -11.34 4.22
N TYR A 118 4.05 -12.17 3.39
CA TYR A 118 3.39 -13.42 3.77
C TYR A 118 3.58 -14.53 2.72
#